data_AF-A0A1M6XTX1-F1
#
_entry.id   AF-A0A1M6XTX1-F1
#
_cell.length_a   1.000
_cell.length_b   1.000
_cell.length_c   1.000
_cell.angle_alpha   90.00
_cell.angle_beta   90.00
_cell.angle_gamma   90.00
#
_symmetry.space_group_name_H-M   'P 1'
#
loop_
_entity.id
_entity.type
_entity.pdbx_description
1 polymer ?
#
loop_
_entity_poly.entity_id
_entity_poly.type
_entity_poly.pdbx_seq_one_letter_code
_entity_poly.pdbx_strand_id
1 'polypeptide(L)'
;MRKITVLLLVLFCSCNKEKAKETTKESSKEIPIETPYFKEIKNNDVKLDEPVYGEWLFSHKEKGQTFEQYFLSKHIVPTKEANIIYLRPIGTFTSLQKQQIKLMNEYLEIFFQLETKTLEPISNNIVPNSARRMVDDHEQLLAGYLLDDVLKKEEPLNRIALMGISELDLYPKPEWNFVFGLASYRDKVGVSSIYRLQDGKLTSENFNLCLSRLLKTSSHEIGHMFGLYHCITADCVMNGTNSLSETDSSSIRLCSVCQRKLNSCIQYDNQKRLTDLEKYFKRNNLTDGLDLMKKDIAVIQ
;
A
#
# COMPACT_ATOMS: atom_id res chain seq x y z
N MET A 1 12.08 -49.50 -57.94
CA MET A 1 13.12 -48.49 -57.64
C MET A 1 13.28 -48.37 -56.13
N ARG A 2 14.20 -49.13 -55.54
CA ARG A 2 14.56 -49.08 -54.11
C ARG A 2 15.96 -48.46 -54.03
N LYS A 3 16.07 -47.27 -53.44
CA LYS A 3 17.35 -46.57 -53.22
C LYS A 3 18.01 -47.14 -51.96
N ILE A 4 19.25 -47.58 -52.11
CA ILE A 4 20.12 -48.09 -51.04
C ILE A 4 20.70 -46.88 -50.29
N THR A 5 20.51 -46.87 -48.97
CA THR A 5 20.96 -45.83 -48.05
C THR A 5 22.43 -46.03 -47.72
N VAL A 6 23.26 -45.01 -47.97
CA VAL A 6 24.66 -44.96 -47.52
C VAL A 6 24.69 -44.47 -46.07
N LEU A 7 25.20 -45.31 -45.18
CA LEU A 7 25.44 -44.99 -43.77
C LEU A 7 26.87 -44.44 -43.64
N LEU A 8 27.02 -43.16 -43.32
CA LEU A 8 28.32 -42.54 -43.03
C LEU A 8 28.36 -42.20 -41.54
N LEU A 9 29.23 -42.91 -40.81
CA LEU A 9 29.55 -42.66 -39.40
C LEU A 9 30.20 -41.27 -39.27
N VAL A 10 29.65 -40.44 -38.38
CA VAL A 10 30.30 -39.21 -37.91
C VAL A 10 30.60 -39.35 -36.42
N LEU A 11 31.89 -39.34 -36.09
CA LEU A 11 32.45 -39.37 -34.74
C LEU A 11 32.12 -38.07 -33.98
N PHE A 12 31.55 -38.21 -32.78
CA PHE A 12 31.37 -37.10 -31.84
C PHE A 12 32.69 -36.81 -31.11
N CYS A 13 33.36 -35.71 -31.46
CA CYS A 13 34.36 -35.07 -30.60
C CYS A 13 33.65 -34.14 -29.61
N SER A 14 33.52 -34.57 -28.36
CA SER A 14 33.00 -33.77 -27.25
C SER A 14 34.09 -32.84 -26.72
N CYS A 15 34.11 -31.59 -27.17
CA CYS A 15 34.90 -30.53 -26.55
C CYS A 15 34.16 -29.97 -25.33
N ASN A 16 34.62 -30.34 -24.14
CA ASN A 16 34.24 -29.72 -22.87
C ASN A 16 34.71 -28.26 -22.87
N LYS A 17 33.78 -27.31 -23.03
CA LYS A 17 33.98 -25.91 -22.65
C LYS A 17 33.29 -25.69 -21.31
N GLU A 18 34.08 -25.72 -20.24
CA GLU A 18 33.68 -25.16 -18.96
C GLU A 18 33.31 -23.69 -19.17
N LYS A 19 32.00 -23.39 -19.14
CA LYS A 19 31.54 -22.02 -18.96
C LYS A 19 31.85 -21.65 -17.52
N ALA A 20 32.91 -20.85 -17.34
CA ALA A 20 33.14 -20.11 -16.11
C ALA A 20 31.82 -19.41 -15.74
N LYS A 21 31.27 -19.82 -14.61
CA LYS A 21 30.14 -19.16 -13.96
C LYS A 21 30.68 -17.81 -13.51
N GLU A 22 30.40 -16.75 -14.27
CA GLU A 22 30.53 -15.39 -13.77
C GLU A 22 29.59 -15.27 -12.57
N THR A 23 30.15 -15.47 -11.38
CA THR A 23 29.56 -15.02 -10.13
C THR A 23 29.44 -13.51 -10.24
N THR A 24 28.24 -13.04 -10.57
CA THR A 24 27.84 -11.66 -10.34
C THR A 24 28.21 -11.30 -8.91
N LYS A 25 29.18 -10.39 -8.76
CA LYS A 25 29.50 -9.74 -7.49
C LYS A 25 28.19 -9.10 -7.00
N GLU A 26 27.49 -9.75 -6.07
CA GLU A 26 26.51 -9.06 -5.25
C GLU A 26 27.28 -8.00 -4.48
N SER A 27 27.21 -6.76 -4.97
CA SER A 27 27.56 -5.59 -4.19
C SER A 27 26.69 -5.63 -2.93
N SER A 28 27.29 -6.00 -1.80
CA SER A 28 26.62 -5.99 -0.51
C SER A 28 26.20 -4.54 -0.24
N LYS A 29 24.91 -4.23 -0.39
CA LYS A 29 24.39 -2.91 -0.07
C LYS A 29 24.70 -2.62 1.39
N GLU A 30 25.52 -1.60 1.64
CA GLU A 30 25.79 -1.14 3.00
C GLU A 30 24.52 -0.52 3.60
N ILE A 31 24.19 -0.92 4.82
CA ILE A 31 22.98 -0.45 5.51
C ILE A 31 23.21 1.02 5.93
N PRO A 32 22.36 1.96 5.49
CA PRO A 32 22.52 3.36 5.84
C PRO A 32 22.39 3.58 7.35
N ILE A 33 23.29 4.39 7.89
CA ILE A 33 23.26 4.80 9.30
C ILE A 33 21.96 5.58 9.56
N GLU A 34 21.33 5.28 10.69
CA GLU A 34 20.13 5.96 11.13
C GLU A 34 20.40 7.45 11.44
N THR A 35 19.66 8.33 10.78
CA THR A 35 19.77 9.78 10.96
C THR A 35 19.20 10.21 12.32
N PRO A 36 19.61 11.37 12.87
CA PRO A 36 19.07 11.89 14.13
C PRO A 36 17.54 11.97 14.13
N TYR A 37 16.93 12.36 13.00
CA TYR A 37 15.47 12.47 12.85
C TYR A 37 14.73 11.18 13.28
N PHE A 38 15.13 10.02 12.75
CA PHE A 38 14.46 8.75 13.08
C PHE A 38 14.70 8.33 14.53
N LYS A 39 15.85 8.70 15.12
CA LYS A 39 16.15 8.43 16.54
C LYS A 39 15.25 9.25 17.46
N GLU A 40 15.03 10.52 17.16
CA GLU A 40 14.21 11.39 18.01
C GLU A 40 12.74 10.99 17.97
N ILE A 41 12.15 10.79 16.78
CA ILE A 41 10.72 10.43 16.67
C ILE A 41 10.42 9.02 17.20
N LYS A 42 11.44 8.17 17.35
CA LYS A 42 11.29 6.84 17.98
C LYS A 42 10.82 6.94 19.43
N ASN A 43 11.11 8.04 20.12
CA ASN A 43 10.61 8.29 21.47
C ASN A 43 9.08 8.40 21.53
N ASN A 44 8.43 8.68 20.40
CA ASN A 44 6.97 8.74 20.27
C ASN A 44 6.36 7.44 19.71
N ASP A 45 7.15 6.40 19.42
CA ASP A 45 6.60 5.11 19.00
C ASP A 45 5.87 4.46 20.19
N VAL A 46 4.59 4.17 20.00
CA VAL A 46 3.79 3.41 20.96
C VAL A 46 3.95 1.93 20.64
N LYS A 47 4.35 1.11 21.61
CA LYS A 47 4.45 -0.34 21.44
C LYS A 47 3.03 -0.93 21.31
N LEU A 48 2.86 -1.93 20.43
CA LEU A 48 1.60 -2.68 20.39
C LEU A 48 1.41 -3.49 21.68
N ASP A 49 0.17 -3.52 22.15
CA ASP A 49 -0.26 -4.38 23.23
C ASP A 49 -0.34 -5.85 22.78
N GLU A 50 -0.56 -6.76 23.73
CA GLU A 50 -0.81 -8.16 23.40
C GLU A 50 -2.12 -8.30 22.61
N PRO A 51 -2.10 -8.94 21.43
CA PRO A 51 -3.30 -9.02 20.59
C PRO A 51 -4.43 -9.78 21.28
N VAL A 52 -5.65 -9.26 21.19
CA VAL A 52 -6.85 -9.86 21.77
C VAL A 52 -7.76 -10.49 20.71
N TYR A 53 -8.71 -11.34 21.15
CA TYR A 53 -9.63 -12.03 20.24
C TYR A 53 -10.35 -11.05 19.30
N GLY A 54 -10.31 -11.35 17.99
CA GLY A 54 -10.91 -10.52 16.94
C GLY A 54 -9.90 -9.63 16.21
N GLU A 55 -8.76 -9.31 16.83
CA GLU A 55 -7.70 -8.50 16.20
C GLU A 55 -6.90 -9.28 15.15
N TRP A 56 -6.23 -8.54 14.27
CA TRP A 56 -5.46 -9.10 13.17
C TRP A 56 -4.36 -10.03 13.68
N LEU A 57 -3.51 -9.56 14.59
CA LEU A 57 -2.34 -10.30 15.09
C LEU A 57 -2.69 -11.44 16.07
N PHE A 58 -3.93 -11.46 16.58
CA PHE A 58 -4.44 -12.61 17.32
C PHE A 58 -4.60 -13.81 16.37
N SER A 59 -5.20 -13.58 15.20
CA SER A 59 -5.53 -14.60 14.20
C SER A 59 -4.39 -14.88 13.22
N HIS A 60 -3.52 -13.90 12.96
CA HIS A 60 -2.45 -13.97 11.97
C HIS A 60 -1.09 -13.78 12.63
N LYS A 61 -0.30 -14.86 12.70
CA LYS A 61 1.08 -14.79 13.18
C LYS A 61 2.00 -14.34 12.05
N GLU A 62 2.58 -13.15 12.23
CA GLU A 62 3.44 -12.52 11.25
C GLU A 62 4.86 -12.36 11.78
N LYS A 63 5.83 -12.38 10.87
CA LYS A 63 7.25 -12.21 11.22
C LYS A 63 7.66 -10.74 11.32
N GLY A 64 6.82 -9.82 10.83
CA GLY A 64 7.18 -8.43 10.65
C GLY A 64 8.31 -8.24 9.65
N GLN A 65 8.95 -7.07 9.71
CA GLN A 65 10.05 -6.70 8.83
C GLN A 65 10.91 -5.66 9.54
N THR A 66 12.21 -5.93 9.70
CA THR A 66 13.19 -4.95 10.20
C THR A 66 13.56 -3.94 9.11
N PHE A 67 14.28 -2.87 9.45
CA PHE A 67 14.79 -1.93 8.45
C PHE A 67 15.79 -2.60 7.51
N GLU A 68 16.68 -3.43 8.05
CA GLU A 68 17.72 -4.14 7.31
C GLU A 68 17.10 -5.12 6.30
N GLN A 69 16.10 -5.91 6.73
CA GLN A 69 15.36 -6.80 5.83
C GLN A 69 14.65 -6.02 4.72
N TYR A 70 14.02 -4.89 5.05
CA TYR A 70 13.38 -4.04 4.05
C TYR A 70 14.39 -3.50 3.03
N PHE A 71 15.50 -2.92 3.50
CA PHE A 71 16.52 -2.27 2.68
C PHE A 71 17.21 -3.25 1.71
N LEU A 72 17.45 -4.48 2.16
CA LEU A 72 18.02 -5.56 1.35
C LEU A 72 17.00 -6.20 0.40
N SER A 73 15.70 -6.07 0.70
CA SER A 73 14.64 -6.60 -0.18
C SER A 73 14.49 -5.77 -1.46
N LYS A 74 13.88 -6.37 -2.48
CA LYS A 74 13.46 -5.64 -3.68
C LYS A 74 12.18 -4.87 -3.38
N HIS A 75 12.25 -3.55 -3.50
CA HIS A 75 11.12 -2.63 -3.38
C HIS A 75 11.19 -1.59 -4.51
N ILE A 76 10.08 -0.92 -4.78
CA ILE A 76 10.03 0.13 -5.82
C ILE A 76 10.70 1.40 -5.30
N VAL A 77 11.37 2.12 -6.19
CA VAL A 77 12.04 3.40 -5.92
C VAL A 77 11.60 4.35 -7.04
N PRO A 78 11.15 5.58 -6.73
CA PRO A 78 10.77 6.53 -7.76
C PRO A 78 11.92 6.86 -8.72
N THR A 79 11.59 6.95 -10.01
CA THR A 79 12.51 7.40 -11.07
C THR A 79 11.87 8.53 -11.88
N LYS A 80 12.58 9.11 -12.86
CA LYS A 80 11.99 10.13 -13.73
C LYS A 80 10.83 9.60 -14.57
N GLU A 81 10.83 8.31 -14.85
CA GLU A 81 9.86 7.58 -15.67
C GLU A 81 8.77 6.89 -14.83
N ALA A 82 8.88 6.91 -13.50
CA ALA A 82 7.92 6.29 -12.58
C ALA A 82 7.94 7.01 -11.23
N ASN A 83 7.13 8.06 -11.08
CA ASN A 83 7.09 8.92 -9.89
C ASN A 83 5.71 9.49 -9.56
N ILE A 84 4.64 9.06 -10.25
CA ILE A 84 3.27 9.53 -10.01
C ILE A 84 2.43 8.42 -9.40
N ILE A 85 1.78 8.72 -8.28
CA ILE A 85 0.74 7.87 -7.69
C ILE A 85 -0.59 8.24 -8.35
N TYR A 86 -1.27 7.25 -8.92
CA TYR A 86 -2.59 7.45 -9.52
C TYR A 86 -3.70 6.90 -8.63
N LEU A 87 -4.82 7.61 -8.57
CA LEU A 87 -6.06 7.16 -7.97
C LEU A 87 -7.10 6.91 -9.06
N ARG A 88 -7.79 5.77 -9.01
CA ARG A 88 -8.85 5.40 -9.95
C ARG A 88 -10.15 5.16 -9.19
N PRO A 89 -11.10 6.11 -9.21
CA PRO A 89 -12.44 5.86 -8.68
C PRO A 89 -13.17 4.81 -9.53
N ILE A 90 -13.79 3.82 -8.89
CA ILE A 90 -14.51 2.70 -9.51
C ILE A 90 -15.94 2.70 -8.97
N GLY A 91 -16.87 3.24 -9.75
CA GLY A 91 -18.27 3.42 -9.36
C GLY A 91 -18.79 4.86 -9.45
N THR A 92 -19.94 5.09 -8.81
CA THR A 92 -20.71 6.33 -8.75
C THR A 92 -20.70 6.97 -7.36
N PHE A 93 -19.76 7.88 -7.15
CA PHE A 93 -19.59 8.52 -5.85
C PHE A 93 -20.57 9.69 -5.61
N THR A 94 -21.09 9.78 -4.39
CA THR A 94 -21.81 10.96 -3.88
C THR A 94 -20.90 12.18 -3.78
N SER A 95 -21.46 13.39 -3.62
CA SER A 95 -20.66 14.61 -3.46
C SER A 95 -19.71 14.57 -2.26
N LEU A 96 -20.14 13.97 -1.14
CA LEU A 96 -19.29 13.80 0.04
C LEU A 96 -18.16 12.80 -0.23
N GLN A 97 -18.44 11.67 -0.86
CA GLN A 97 -17.39 10.69 -1.21
C GLN A 97 -16.39 11.27 -2.22
N LYS A 98 -16.84 12.07 -3.20
CA LYS A 98 -15.96 12.80 -4.12
C LYS A 98 -15.04 13.77 -3.37
N GLN A 99 -15.59 14.48 -2.36
CA GLN A 99 -14.79 15.34 -1.50
C GLN A 99 -13.75 14.54 -0.69
N GLN A 100 -14.11 13.36 -0.16
CA GLN A 100 -13.15 12.49 0.53
C GLN A 100 -12.03 12.02 -0.40
N ILE A 101 -12.34 11.61 -1.64
CA ILE A 101 -11.31 11.21 -2.63
C ILE A 101 -10.36 12.38 -2.93
N LYS A 102 -10.89 13.61 -3.06
CA LYS A 102 -10.06 14.81 -3.26
C LYS A 102 -9.13 15.04 -2.06
N LEU A 103 -9.67 15.01 -0.84
CA LEU A 103 -8.88 15.21 0.37
C LEU A 103 -7.84 14.11 0.57
N MET A 104 -8.17 12.87 0.21
CA MET A 104 -7.24 11.75 0.23
C MET A 104 -6.12 11.93 -0.79
N ASN A 105 -6.41 12.39 -2.01
CA ASN A 105 -5.37 12.73 -2.99
C ASN A 105 -4.35 13.72 -2.39
N GLU A 106 -4.84 14.83 -1.83
CA GLU A 106 -3.99 15.84 -1.19
C GLU A 106 -3.16 15.26 -0.03
N TYR A 107 -3.75 14.38 0.78
CA TYR A 107 -3.04 13.69 1.86
C TYR A 107 -1.94 12.78 1.34
N LEU A 108 -2.23 11.96 0.33
CA LEU A 108 -1.27 10.99 -0.20
C LEU A 108 -0.09 11.70 -0.89
N GLU A 109 -0.34 12.82 -1.56
CA GLU A 109 0.71 13.66 -2.12
C GLU A 109 1.66 14.18 -1.04
N ILE A 110 1.13 14.62 0.11
CA ILE A 110 1.95 15.05 1.25
C ILE A 110 2.65 13.86 1.90
N PHE A 111 1.92 12.77 2.14
CA PHE A 111 2.37 11.60 2.87
C PHE A 111 3.51 10.87 2.15
N PHE A 112 3.45 10.76 0.83
CA PHE A 112 4.51 10.16 0.03
C PHE A 112 5.47 11.19 -0.56
N GLN A 113 5.15 12.49 -0.54
CA GLN A 113 5.87 13.54 -1.27
C GLN A 113 6.11 13.16 -2.76
N LEU A 114 5.08 12.56 -3.36
CA LEU A 114 5.04 12.20 -4.77
C LEU A 114 3.77 12.80 -5.36
N GLU A 115 3.87 13.28 -6.61
CA GLU A 115 2.70 13.80 -7.32
C GLU A 115 1.59 12.76 -7.33
N THR A 116 0.38 13.15 -6.90
CA THR A 116 -0.77 12.25 -6.83
C THR A 116 -1.89 12.74 -7.73
N LYS A 117 -2.36 11.91 -8.66
CA LYS A 117 -3.38 12.29 -9.65
C LYS A 117 -4.61 11.40 -9.56
N THR A 118 -5.78 12.01 -9.51
CA THR A 118 -7.05 11.29 -9.62
C THR A 118 -7.45 11.23 -11.09
N LEU A 119 -7.66 10.03 -11.59
CA LEU A 119 -8.14 9.77 -12.94
C LEU A 119 -9.68 9.82 -12.96
N GLU A 120 -10.26 9.91 -14.16
CA GLU A 120 -11.72 9.86 -14.33
C GLU A 120 -12.32 8.56 -13.75
N PRO A 121 -13.53 8.61 -13.16
CA PRO A 121 -14.18 7.42 -12.66
C PRO A 121 -14.49 6.44 -13.78
N ILE A 122 -14.36 5.14 -13.49
CA ILE A 122 -14.86 4.06 -14.35
C ILE A 122 -16.08 3.39 -13.71
N SER A 123 -16.96 2.82 -14.52
CA SER A 123 -18.12 2.08 -14.01
C SER A 123 -17.68 0.82 -13.27
N ASN A 124 -18.38 0.43 -12.20
CA ASN A 124 -18.16 -0.84 -11.51
C ASN A 124 -18.60 -2.08 -12.34
N ASN A 125 -19.32 -1.89 -13.46
CA ASN A 125 -19.73 -2.95 -14.41
C ASN A 125 -18.56 -3.59 -15.16
N ILE A 126 -17.37 -3.00 -15.06
CA ILE A 126 -16.10 -3.61 -15.51
C ILE A 126 -15.80 -4.93 -14.79
N VAL A 127 -16.39 -5.15 -13.60
CA VAL A 127 -16.31 -6.41 -12.88
C VAL A 127 -17.47 -7.30 -13.35
N PRO A 128 -17.20 -8.50 -13.89
CA PRO A 128 -18.24 -9.41 -14.39
C PRO A 128 -18.96 -10.12 -13.23
N ASN A 129 -20.17 -10.62 -13.47
CA ASN A 129 -20.96 -11.35 -12.46
C ASN A 129 -20.20 -12.51 -11.78
N SER A 130 -19.25 -13.16 -12.48
CA SER A 130 -18.41 -14.22 -11.91
C SER A 130 -17.42 -13.75 -10.85
N ALA A 131 -17.19 -12.44 -10.75
CA ALA A 131 -16.27 -11.79 -9.82
C ALA A 131 -16.99 -10.82 -8.87
N ARG A 132 -18.28 -11.05 -8.63
CA ARG A 132 -19.15 -10.26 -7.73
C ARG A 132 -20.00 -11.22 -6.91
N ARG A 133 -20.49 -10.78 -5.75
CA ARG A 133 -21.47 -11.55 -4.97
C ARG A 133 -22.39 -10.63 -4.18
N MET A 134 -23.58 -11.13 -3.86
CA MET A 134 -24.51 -10.48 -2.93
C MET A 134 -24.33 -11.06 -1.53
N VAL A 135 -24.21 -10.19 -0.53
CA VAL A 135 -24.16 -10.54 0.90
C VAL A 135 -25.02 -9.51 1.63
N ASP A 136 -25.94 -9.94 2.50
CA ASP A 136 -26.77 -9.05 3.32
C ASP A 136 -27.38 -7.84 2.57
N ASP A 137 -27.96 -8.11 1.40
CA ASP A 137 -28.59 -7.13 0.49
C ASP A 137 -27.66 -6.06 -0.12
N HIS A 138 -26.34 -6.24 0.00
CA HIS A 138 -25.36 -5.42 -0.72
C HIS A 138 -24.43 -6.24 -1.59
N GLU A 139 -23.79 -5.54 -2.52
CA GLU A 139 -22.88 -6.16 -3.48
C GLU A 139 -21.42 -6.01 -3.05
N GLN A 140 -20.67 -7.09 -3.20
CA GLN A 140 -19.22 -7.12 -3.03
C GLN A 140 -18.52 -7.47 -4.34
N LEU A 141 -17.41 -6.79 -4.62
CA LEU A 141 -16.54 -7.06 -5.77
C LEU A 141 -15.32 -7.88 -5.32
N LEU A 142 -14.88 -8.80 -6.16
CA LEU A 142 -13.66 -9.57 -5.92
C LEU A 142 -12.45 -8.65 -6.07
N ALA A 143 -11.76 -8.36 -4.97
CA ALA A 143 -10.62 -7.45 -4.96
C ALA A 143 -9.52 -7.92 -5.92
N GLY A 144 -9.23 -9.22 -5.96
CA GLY A 144 -8.24 -9.80 -6.88
C GLY A 144 -8.53 -9.51 -8.35
N TYR A 145 -9.81 -9.54 -8.77
CA TYR A 145 -10.18 -9.20 -10.15
C TYR A 145 -9.90 -7.72 -10.46
N LEU A 146 -10.21 -6.82 -9.53
CA LEU A 146 -9.87 -5.40 -9.69
C LEU A 146 -8.36 -5.19 -9.82
N LEU A 147 -7.54 -5.91 -9.05
CA LEU A 147 -6.09 -5.82 -9.16
C LEU A 147 -5.58 -6.37 -10.49
N ASP A 148 -5.88 -7.64 -10.80
CA ASP A 148 -5.22 -8.39 -11.87
C ASP A 148 -5.81 -8.10 -13.25
N ASP A 149 -7.12 -7.88 -13.34
CA ASP A 149 -7.84 -7.78 -14.60
C ASP A 149 -8.21 -6.36 -15.02
N VAL A 150 -8.12 -5.40 -14.10
CA VAL A 150 -8.51 -4.01 -14.33
C VAL A 150 -7.29 -3.10 -14.13
N LEU A 151 -6.88 -2.88 -12.88
CA LEU A 151 -5.90 -1.86 -12.52
C LEU A 151 -4.51 -2.18 -13.07
N LYS A 152 -4.09 -3.45 -13.05
CA LYS A 152 -2.78 -3.87 -13.58
C LYS A 152 -2.61 -3.60 -15.08
N LYS A 153 -3.72 -3.53 -15.84
CA LYS A 153 -3.70 -3.27 -17.29
C LYS A 153 -3.65 -1.77 -17.60
N GLU A 154 -3.87 -0.91 -16.61
CA GLU A 154 -3.78 0.54 -16.77
C GLU A 154 -2.34 1.04 -16.59
N GLU A 155 -1.81 1.70 -17.61
CA GLU A 155 -0.45 2.26 -17.62
C GLU A 155 -0.46 3.76 -17.93
N PRO A 156 -1.07 4.62 -17.08
CA PRO A 156 -0.90 6.07 -17.19
C PRO A 156 0.59 6.46 -17.15
N LEU A 157 0.91 7.57 -17.82
CA LEU A 157 2.28 8.06 -17.95
C LEU A 157 2.93 8.27 -16.58
N ASN A 158 4.19 7.83 -16.42
CA ASN A 158 4.98 7.97 -15.20
C ASN A 158 4.38 7.31 -13.94
N ARG A 159 3.48 6.35 -14.11
CA ARG A 159 2.90 5.59 -12.99
C ARG A 159 3.96 4.87 -12.18
N ILE A 160 4.03 5.17 -10.88
CA ILE A 160 4.75 4.35 -9.91
C ILE A 160 3.82 3.40 -9.16
N ALA A 161 2.58 3.83 -8.92
CA ALA A 161 1.56 3.10 -8.20
C ALA A 161 0.16 3.51 -8.71
N LEU A 162 -0.80 2.59 -8.67
CA LEU A 162 -2.20 2.88 -9.00
C LEU A 162 -3.13 2.29 -7.95
N MET A 163 -3.88 3.16 -7.29
CA MET A 163 -4.82 2.81 -6.24
C MET A 163 -6.25 2.97 -6.71
N GLY A 164 -6.97 1.87 -6.84
CA GLY A 164 -8.41 1.86 -7.06
C GLY A 164 -9.16 2.27 -5.79
N ILE A 165 -10.24 3.04 -5.95
CA ILE A 165 -11.14 3.39 -4.86
C ILE A 165 -12.52 2.91 -5.27
N SER A 166 -13.03 1.87 -4.60
CA SER A 166 -14.34 1.31 -4.90
C SER A 166 -15.43 1.95 -4.04
N GLU A 167 -16.58 2.21 -4.65
CA GLU A 167 -17.80 2.56 -3.89
C GLU A 167 -18.47 1.34 -3.25
N LEU A 168 -18.24 0.15 -3.82
CA LEU A 168 -18.84 -1.11 -3.40
C LEU A 168 -17.90 -1.84 -2.47
N ASP A 169 -18.47 -2.75 -1.69
CA ASP A 169 -17.72 -3.57 -0.76
C ASP A 169 -16.76 -4.52 -1.48
N LEU A 170 -15.74 -5.00 -0.78
CA LEU A 170 -14.70 -5.86 -1.35
C LEU A 170 -14.59 -7.16 -0.58
N TYR A 171 -14.28 -8.24 -1.28
CA TYR A 171 -13.88 -9.51 -0.67
C TYR A 171 -12.62 -10.07 -1.34
N PRO A 172 -11.72 -10.74 -0.60
CA PRO A 172 -10.44 -11.17 -1.14
C PRO A 172 -10.53 -12.56 -1.79
N LYS A 173 -11.35 -13.45 -1.23
CA LYS A 173 -11.55 -14.85 -1.64
C LYS A 173 -12.94 -15.33 -1.24
N PRO A 174 -13.50 -16.37 -1.91
CA PRO A 174 -14.86 -16.85 -1.62
C PRO A 174 -15.11 -17.17 -0.14
N GLU A 175 -14.10 -17.67 0.59
CA GLU A 175 -14.22 -18.13 1.98
C GLU A 175 -14.08 -17.00 3.01
N TRP A 176 -13.80 -15.78 2.57
CA TRP A 176 -13.55 -14.62 3.44
C TRP A 176 -14.73 -13.65 3.39
N ASN A 177 -14.98 -12.93 4.49
CA ASN A 177 -16.14 -12.03 4.60
C ASN A 177 -15.96 -10.74 3.78
N PHE A 178 -14.90 -9.99 4.04
CA PHE A 178 -14.59 -8.75 3.33
C PHE A 178 -13.13 -8.35 3.54
N VAL A 179 -12.68 -7.32 2.81
CA VAL A 179 -11.45 -6.56 3.11
C VAL A 179 -11.73 -5.07 2.95
N PHE A 180 -11.04 -4.24 3.74
CA PHE A 180 -11.09 -2.77 3.54
C PHE A 180 -10.28 -2.34 2.32
N GLY A 181 -9.17 -3.03 2.08
CA GLY A 181 -8.33 -2.88 0.91
C GLY A 181 -7.50 -4.12 0.62
N LEU A 182 -6.84 -4.13 -0.53
CA LEU A 182 -5.90 -5.16 -0.94
C LEU A 182 -4.89 -4.58 -1.93
N ALA A 183 -3.61 -4.87 -1.73
CA ALA A 183 -2.53 -4.45 -2.63
C ALA A 183 -1.69 -5.62 -3.16
N SER A 184 -1.21 -5.44 -4.39
CA SER A 184 -0.14 -6.24 -4.98
C SER A 184 1.18 -5.51 -4.86
N TYR A 185 2.07 -6.05 -4.02
CA TYR A 185 3.47 -5.58 -3.88
C TYR A 185 4.21 -5.52 -5.22
N ARG A 186 4.01 -6.53 -6.07
CA ARG A 186 4.77 -6.69 -7.32
C ARG A 186 4.22 -5.83 -8.44
N ASP A 187 2.91 -5.82 -8.58
CA ASP A 187 2.23 -5.24 -9.75
C ASP A 187 1.88 -3.76 -9.53
N LYS A 188 2.19 -3.21 -8.34
CA LYS A 188 2.08 -1.79 -7.98
C LYS A 188 0.66 -1.26 -8.13
N VAL A 189 -0.29 -2.11 -7.80
CA VAL A 189 -1.73 -1.82 -7.82
C VAL A 189 -2.34 -2.21 -6.50
N GLY A 190 -3.34 -1.46 -6.07
CA GLY A 190 -4.13 -1.76 -4.88
C GLY A 190 -5.54 -1.24 -5.04
N VAL A 191 -6.44 -1.68 -4.17
CA VAL A 191 -7.80 -1.18 -4.12
C VAL A 191 -8.25 -1.03 -2.68
N SER A 192 -8.93 0.07 -2.35
CA SER A 192 -9.63 0.28 -1.09
C SER A 192 -11.11 0.50 -1.37
N SER A 193 -11.97 0.13 -0.43
CA SER A 193 -13.41 0.39 -0.51
C SER A 193 -13.83 1.44 0.51
N ILE A 194 -14.65 2.40 0.08
CA ILE A 194 -15.32 3.34 1.00
C ILE A 194 -16.51 2.67 1.70
N TYR A 195 -17.07 1.59 1.14
CA TYR A 195 -18.37 1.03 1.52
C TYR A 195 -18.51 0.76 3.02
N ARG A 196 -17.52 0.09 3.62
CA ARG A 196 -17.53 -0.20 5.06
C ARG A 196 -16.97 0.93 5.90
N LEU A 197 -16.08 1.76 5.35
CA LEU A 197 -15.42 2.85 6.10
C LEU A 197 -16.41 3.94 6.52
N GLN A 198 -17.47 4.15 5.74
CA GLN A 198 -18.56 5.07 6.05
C GLN A 198 -19.50 4.58 7.15
N ASP A 199 -19.44 3.30 7.53
CA ASP A 199 -20.25 2.69 8.61
C ASP A 199 -21.75 3.04 8.51
N GLY A 200 -22.37 2.57 7.43
CA GLY A 200 -23.73 2.95 7.03
C GLY A 200 -23.72 3.98 5.90
N LYS A 201 -24.49 5.06 6.02
CA LYS A 201 -24.53 6.13 5.00
C LYS A 201 -23.54 7.23 5.39
N LEU A 202 -22.74 7.69 4.43
CA LEU A 202 -21.91 8.88 4.62
C LEU A 202 -22.78 10.13 4.78
N THR A 203 -22.59 10.85 5.88
CA THR A 203 -23.21 12.13 6.22
C THR A 203 -22.12 13.13 6.63
N SER A 204 -22.49 14.38 6.91
CA SER A 204 -21.55 15.36 7.43
C SER A 204 -21.04 15.00 8.83
N GLU A 205 -21.81 14.23 9.62
CA GLU A 205 -21.47 13.87 11.00
C GLU A 205 -20.35 12.82 11.06
N ASN A 206 -20.40 11.80 10.21
CA ASN A 206 -19.36 10.76 10.13
C ASN A 206 -18.29 11.03 9.06
N PHE A 207 -18.33 12.20 8.39
CA PHE A 207 -17.43 12.54 7.29
C PHE A 207 -15.95 12.41 7.68
N ASN A 208 -15.56 12.99 8.81
CA ASN A 208 -14.17 13.00 9.28
C ASN A 208 -13.70 11.62 9.73
N LEU A 209 -14.56 10.83 10.36
CA LEU A 209 -14.24 9.47 10.77
C LEU A 209 -14.02 8.58 9.54
N CYS A 210 -14.94 8.63 8.58
CA CYS A 210 -14.80 7.90 7.31
C CYS A 210 -13.58 8.37 6.51
N LEU A 211 -13.29 9.69 6.51
CA LEU A 211 -12.09 10.22 5.88
C LEU A 211 -10.84 9.64 6.54
N SER A 212 -10.72 9.72 7.87
CA SER A 212 -9.59 9.18 8.63
C SER A 212 -9.33 7.69 8.29
N ARG A 213 -10.39 6.87 8.29
CA ARG A 213 -10.34 5.46 7.89
C ARG A 213 -9.85 5.27 6.45
N LEU A 214 -10.34 6.08 5.52
CA LEU A 214 -9.93 6.04 4.11
C LEU A 214 -8.45 6.44 3.93
N LEU A 215 -7.97 7.45 4.67
CA LEU A 215 -6.57 7.87 4.65
C LEU A 215 -5.64 6.77 5.18
N LYS A 216 -5.98 6.17 6.33
CA LYS A 216 -5.25 5.03 6.93
C LYS A 216 -5.18 3.86 5.96
N THR A 217 -6.32 3.39 5.48
CA THR A 217 -6.41 2.23 4.58
C THR A 217 -5.62 2.49 3.28
N SER A 218 -5.80 3.65 2.65
CA SER A 218 -5.16 3.89 1.34
C SER A 218 -3.66 4.11 1.44
N SER A 219 -3.18 4.77 2.49
CA SER A 219 -1.72 4.88 2.74
C SER A 219 -1.10 3.55 3.12
N HIS A 220 -1.82 2.69 3.85
CA HIS A 220 -1.41 1.32 4.15
C HIS A 220 -1.22 0.49 2.88
N GLU A 221 -2.24 0.43 2.02
CA GLU A 221 -2.18 -0.35 0.77
C GLU A 221 -1.10 0.17 -0.19
N ILE A 222 -0.94 1.49 -0.31
CA ILE A 222 0.15 2.07 -1.11
C ILE A 222 1.51 1.77 -0.46
N GLY A 223 1.61 1.78 0.88
CA GLY A 223 2.80 1.37 1.61
C GLY A 223 3.25 -0.05 1.25
N HIS A 224 2.31 -0.99 1.06
CA HIS A 224 2.63 -2.31 0.53
C HIS A 224 3.25 -2.27 -0.87
N MET A 225 2.77 -1.40 -1.76
CA MET A 225 3.40 -1.23 -3.09
C MET A 225 4.86 -0.76 -2.98
N PHE A 226 5.19 0.01 -1.94
CA PHE A 226 6.56 0.40 -1.58
C PHE A 226 7.35 -0.64 -0.77
N GLY A 227 6.82 -1.85 -0.61
CA GLY A 227 7.51 -2.98 0.02
C GLY A 227 7.39 -3.04 1.55
N LEU A 228 6.58 -2.17 2.18
CA LEU A 228 6.37 -2.21 3.61
C LEU A 228 5.49 -3.42 3.96
N TYR A 229 5.95 -4.27 4.86
CA TYR A 229 5.09 -5.30 5.45
C TYR A 229 4.27 -4.70 6.59
N HIS A 230 3.31 -5.50 7.09
CA HIS A 230 2.64 -5.15 8.32
C HIS A 230 3.66 -4.87 9.45
N CYS A 231 3.41 -3.79 10.17
CA CYS A 231 4.16 -3.46 11.36
C CYS A 231 3.55 -4.22 12.55
N ILE A 232 4.38 -4.95 13.27
CA ILE A 232 3.96 -5.74 14.45
C ILE A 232 4.66 -5.31 15.74
N THR A 233 5.39 -4.19 15.68
CA THR A 233 6.28 -3.75 16.77
C THR A 233 5.81 -2.45 17.42
N ALA A 234 5.01 -1.65 16.71
CA ALA A 234 4.52 -0.36 17.16
C ALA A 234 3.16 -0.05 16.52
N ASP A 235 2.37 0.78 17.19
CA ASP A 235 1.16 1.41 16.66
C ASP A 235 1.53 2.29 15.47
N CYS A 236 1.04 1.89 14.30
CA CYS A 236 1.55 2.31 13.01
C CYS A 236 0.45 2.15 11.95
N VAL A 237 0.39 3.06 10.98
CA VAL A 237 -0.54 2.93 9.85
C VAL A 237 -0.36 1.63 9.06
N MET A 238 0.82 1.00 9.16
CA MET A 238 1.08 -0.32 8.57
C MET A 238 0.63 -1.50 9.46
N ASN A 239 -0.08 -1.31 10.57
CA ASN A 239 -0.65 -2.46 11.29
C ASN A 239 -1.76 -3.08 10.44
N GLY A 240 -1.79 -4.42 10.36
CA GLY A 240 -2.95 -5.12 9.80
C GLY A 240 -4.15 -4.96 10.72
N THR A 241 -5.36 -4.87 10.15
CA THR A 241 -6.60 -4.72 10.92
C THR A 241 -7.71 -5.63 10.37
N ASN A 242 -8.55 -6.14 11.26
CA ASN A 242 -9.68 -7.03 10.95
C ASN A 242 -11.05 -6.33 11.10
N SER A 243 -11.09 -5.14 11.71
CA SER A 243 -12.36 -4.46 12.02
C SER A 243 -12.24 -2.94 11.94
N LEU A 244 -13.39 -2.26 11.87
CA LEU A 244 -13.44 -0.80 11.97
C LEU A 244 -12.93 -0.33 13.33
N SER A 245 -13.28 -1.02 14.42
CA SER A 245 -12.80 -0.67 15.76
C SER A 245 -11.28 -0.71 15.86
N GLU A 246 -10.65 -1.76 15.34
CA GLU A 246 -9.19 -1.90 15.32
C GLU A 246 -8.54 -0.84 14.40
N THR A 247 -9.17 -0.53 13.27
CA THR A 247 -8.74 0.55 12.36
C THR A 247 -8.86 1.93 12.99
N ASP A 248 -9.89 2.15 13.82
CA ASP A 248 -10.11 3.42 14.51
C ASP A 248 -9.09 3.63 15.62
N SER A 249 -8.80 2.58 16.40
CA SER A 249 -7.78 2.61 17.45
C SER A 249 -6.35 2.70 16.91
N SER A 250 -6.07 2.22 15.70
CA SER A 250 -4.72 2.27 15.14
C SER A 250 -4.30 3.68 14.71
N SER A 251 -3.00 3.93 14.68
CA SER A 251 -2.44 5.21 14.31
C SER A 251 -2.45 5.46 12.80
N ILE A 252 -2.66 6.72 12.40
CA ILE A 252 -2.36 7.18 11.03
C ILE A 252 -0.87 7.49 10.82
N ARG A 253 -0.09 7.51 11.90
CA ARG A 253 1.35 7.78 11.87
C ARG A 253 2.09 6.50 11.46
N LEU A 254 3.11 6.64 10.61
CA LEU A 254 4.13 5.59 10.46
C LEU A 254 5.05 5.62 11.69
N CYS A 255 5.32 4.47 12.31
CA CYS A 255 6.35 4.40 13.35
C CYS A 255 7.74 4.77 12.81
N SER A 256 8.69 5.10 13.68
CA SER A 256 10.03 5.56 13.29
C SER A 256 10.71 4.62 12.28
N VAL A 257 10.59 3.31 12.49
CA VAL A 257 11.15 2.28 11.61
C VAL A 257 10.48 2.27 10.24
N CYS A 258 9.14 2.38 10.18
CA CYS A 258 8.42 2.38 8.91
C CYS A 258 8.61 3.70 8.14
N GLN A 259 8.77 4.84 8.83
CA GLN A 259 9.22 6.09 8.21
C GLN A 259 10.62 5.92 7.62
N ARG A 260 11.56 5.33 8.36
CA ARG A 260 12.92 5.09 7.87
C ARG A 260 12.95 4.19 6.63
N LYS A 261 12.15 3.12 6.62
CA LYS A 261 11.97 2.25 5.44
C LYS A 261 11.46 3.04 4.25
N LEU A 262 10.33 3.74 4.40
CA LEU A 262 9.75 4.52 3.32
C LEU A 262 10.71 5.59 2.81
N ASN A 263 11.39 6.31 3.71
CA ASN A 263 12.36 7.34 3.35
C ASN A 263 13.58 6.81 2.58
N SER A 264 13.97 5.55 2.83
CA SER A 264 15.08 4.93 2.10
C SER A 264 14.76 4.62 0.63
N CYS A 265 13.47 4.54 0.26
CA CYS A 265 13.05 4.35 -1.13
C CYS A 265 12.50 5.65 -1.76
N ILE A 266 11.75 6.45 -1.00
CA ILE A 266 11.30 7.77 -1.41
C ILE A 266 12.07 8.79 -0.57
N GLN A 267 13.02 9.49 -1.18
CA GLN A 267 13.85 10.49 -0.49
C GLN A 267 13.07 11.78 -0.19
N TYR A 268 11.97 11.66 0.54
CA TYR A 268 11.14 12.77 0.98
C TYR A 268 11.86 13.57 2.08
N ASP A 269 11.55 14.84 2.16
CA ASP A 269 11.97 15.72 3.25
C ASP A 269 11.10 15.43 4.48
N ASN A 270 11.74 14.85 5.50
CA ASN A 270 11.12 14.48 6.78
C ASN A 270 10.43 15.66 7.48
N GLN A 271 11.08 16.83 7.56
CA GLN A 271 10.55 17.99 8.28
C GLN A 271 9.40 18.65 7.51
N LYS A 272 9.57 18.79 6.19
CA LYS A 272 8.52 19.32 5.31
C LYS A 272 7.29 18.43 5.34
N ARG A 273 7.47 17.11 5.20
CA ARG A 273 6.37 16.13 5.28
C ARG A 273 5.60 16.26 6.58
N LEU A 274 6.31 16.31 7.71
CA LEU A 274 5.70 16.42 9.03
C LEU A 274 4.91 17.73 9.21
N THR A 275 5.51 18.86 8.81
CA THR A 275 4.87 20.19 8.87
C THR A 275 3.64 20.28 7.98
N ASP A 276 3.70 19.71 6.77
CA ASP A 276 2.59 19.74 5.83
C ASP A 276 1.45 18.79 6.25
N LEU A 277 1.77 17.64 6.86
CA LEU A 277 0.77 16.76 7.49
C LEU A 277 0.08 17.44 8.68
N GLU A 278 0.82 18.15 9.54
CA GLU A 278 0.23 18.93 10.63
C GLU A 278 -0.80 19.94 10.10
N LYS A 279 -0.42 20.73 9.08
CA LYS A 279 -1.33 21.69 8.42
C LYS A 279 -2.53 20.99 7.80
N TYR A 280 -2.32 19.84 7.15
CA TYR A 280 -3.39 19.04 6.54
C TYR A 280 -4.40 18.55 7.60
N PHE A 281 -3.92 17.99 8.70
CA PHE A 281 -4.83 17.48 9.75
C PHE A 281 -5.57 18.62 10.45
N LYS A 282 -4.88 19.74 10.70
CA LYS A 282 -5.50 20.96 11.26
C LYS A 282 -6.61 21.52 10.37
N ARG A 283 -6.37 21.68 9.06
CA ARG A 283 -7.37 22.27 8.14
C ARG A 283 -8.61 21.39 7.95
N ASN A 284 -8.48 20.08 8.15
CA ASN A 284 -9.56 19.10 7.95
C ASN A 284 -10.21 18.65 9.27
N ASN A 285 -9.86 19.25 10.41
CA ASN A 285 -10.37 18.89 11.75
C ASN A 285 -10.15 17.39 12.08
N LEU A 286 -8.97 16.86 11.78
CA LEU A 286 -8.55 15.49 12.07
C LEU A 286 -7.61 15.49 13.29
N THR A 287 -8.19 15.56 14.49
CA THR A 287 -7.47 15.82 15.75
C THR A 287 -6.41 14.77 16.07
N ASP A 288 -6.71 13.47 15.93
CA ASP A 288 -5.76 12.41 16.28
C ASP A 288 -4.47 12.49 15.46
N GLY A 289 -4.62 12.69 14.14
CA GLY A 289 -3.49 12.90 13.24
C GLY A 289 -2.71 14.17 13.58
N LEU A 290 -3.41 15.27 13.89
CA LEU A 290 -2.79 16.54 14.27
C LEU A 290 -1.91 16.39 15.52
N ASP A 291 -2.41 15.72 16.56
CA ASP A 291 -1.69 15.55 17.81
C ASP A 291 -0.47 14.65 17.66
N LEU A 292 -0.57 13.61 16.82
CA LEU A 292 0.57 12.77 16.45
C LEU A 292 1.67 13.56 15.73
N MET A 293 1.31 14.44 14.78
CA MET A 293 2.31 15.25 14.09
C MET A 293 2.98 16.26 15.03
N LYS A 294 2.20 16.90 15.92
CA LYS A 294 2.75 17.82 16.93
C LYS A 294 3.75 17.15 17.87
N LYS A 295 3.47 15.92 18.31
CA LYS A 295 4.39 15.14 19.15
C LYS A 295 5.72 14.91 18.45
N ASP A 296 5.71 14.54 17.17
CA ASP A 296 6.95 14.37 16.39
C ASP A 296 7.67 15.70 16.14
N ILE A 297 6.94 16.80 15.90
CA ILE A 297 7.55 18.13 15.71
C ILE A 297 8.30 18.57 16.98
N ALA A 298 7.73 18.29 18.16
CA ALA A 298 8.30 18.73 19.43
C ALA A 298 9.64 18.05 19.78
N VAL A 299 9.95 16.89 19.21
CA VAL A 299 11.18 16.14 19.51
C VAL A 299 12.30 16.34 18.47
N ILE A 300 12.00 16.96 17.33
CA ILE A 300 12.98 17.21 16.26
C ILE A 300 13.47 18.67 16.21
N GLN A 301 12.90 19.54 17.06
CA GLN A 301 13.32 20.93 17.27
C GLN A 301 14.51 20.99 18.22
#